data_AF-A0A7X6BJV0-F1
#
_entry.id   AF-A0A7X6BJV0-F1
#
_cell.length_a   1.000
_cell.length_b   1.000
_cell.length_c   1.000
_cell.angle_alpha   90.00
_cell.angle_beta   90.00
_cell.angle_gamma   90.00
#
_symmetry.space_group_name_H-M   'P 1'
#
loop_
_entity.id
_entity.type
_entity.pdbx_description
1 polymer ?
#
loop_
_entity_poly.entity_id
_entity_poly.type
_entity_poly.pdbx_seq_one_letter_code
_entity_poly.pdbx_strand_id
1 'polypeptide(L)'
;MSQQVTKEKYSIETLRERNVSYDHQHWLTQEDVDMANSYVELIERTRSKITPQIGDRLVYVTEHGDYYGNALIDSRSAKEGYLSVCEQPYVPFVWEEDGNIRLSVSGGAFHSVNPEELKFLKWTEGVFKDWGHCGACANGSVSFLAKVPLWFYAEPNPRYGDFTTETYRKFYLHKREESENGNLYQGFDIAFRDEAEFRQFLKDYEGTVFKGNWDNQIVLWCFRREYVFLPSAEWEKIKIPAVERKLNFHPEQVKIVKDMEKHITYFYRIKPDNF
;
A
#
# COMPACT_ATOMS: atom_id res chain seq x y z
N MET A 1 25.23 32.44 15.07
CA MET A 1 24.06 31.56 14.89
C MET A 1 24.43 30.23 15.50
N SER A 2 23.71 29.78 16.53
CA SER A 2 24.01 28.51 17.20
C SER A 2 23.64 27.37 16.26
N GLN A 3 24.62 26.64 15.73
CA GLN A 3 24.38 25.32 15.15
C GLN A 3 23.75 24.48 16.26
N GLN A 4 22.50 24.11 16.07
CA GLN A 4 21.85 23.15 16.93
C GLN A 4 22.53 21.81 16.60
N VAL A 5 23.42 21.36 17.47
CA VAL A 5 24.04 20.03 17.34
C VAL A 5 22.89 19.04 17.37
N THR A 6 22.52 18.52 16.19
CA THR A 6 21.57 17.43 16.08
C THR A 6 22.18 16.26 16.82
N LYS A 7 21.58 15.88 17.95
CA LYS A 7 21.95 14.68 18.70
C LYS A 7 21.91 13.51 17.71
N GLU A 8 23.03 12.79 17.59
CA GLU A 8 23.12 11.59 16.78
C GLU A 8 21.90 10.69 17.04
N LYS A 9 21.24 10.26 15.95
CA LYS A 9 20.01 9.47 16.04
C LYS A 9 20.31 8.05 16.50
N TYR A 10 21.44 7.50 16.03
CA TYR A 10 21.85 6.14 16.26
C TYR A 10 23.10 6.05 17.12
N SER A 11 23.05 5.18 18.14
CA SER A 11 24.22 4.47 18.68
C SER A 11 24.34 3.09 18.01
N ILE A 12 25.44 2.38 18.27
CA ILE A 12 25.63 0.98 17.85
C ILE A 12 24.43 0.11 18.23
N GLU A 13 23.95 0.22 19.48
CA GLU A 13 22.85 -0.60 20.00
C GLU A 13 21.55 -0.33 19.23
N THR A 14 21.18 0.94 19.07
CA THR A 14 19.93 1.32 18.40
C THR A 14 19.95 1.02 16.90
N LEU A 15 21.12 1.09 16.24
CA LEU A 15 21.23 0.70 14.84
C LEU A 15 21.20 -0.82 14.68
N ARG A 16 21.79 -1.57 15.62
CA ARG A 16 21.78 -3.03 15.66
C ARG A 16 20.37 -3.60 15.75
N GLU A 17 19.47 -3.00 16.53
CA GLU A 17 18.06 -3.45 16.66
C GLU A 17 17.36 -3.62 15.30
N ARG A 18 17.74 -2.83 14.29
CA ARG A 18 17.18 -2.93 12.94
C ARG A 18 18.03 -3.73 11.96
N ASN A 19 19.28 -3.97 12.29
CA ASN A 19 20.29 -4.56 11.42
C ASN A 19 20.82 -5.88 11.99
N VAL A 20 19.99 -6.64 12.72
CA VAL A 20 20.38 -7.88 13.43
C VAL A 20 21.05 -8.89 12.51
N SER A 21 20.53 -9.08 11.29
CA SER A 21 21.14 -9.99 10.30
C SER A 21 22.52 -9.50 9.85
N TYR A 22 22.68 -8.21 9.60
CA TYR A 22 23.96 -7.61 9.22
C TYR A 22 24.97 -7.71 10.36
N ASP A 23 24.60 -7.32 11.58
CA ASP A 23 25.44 -7.38 12.78
C ASP A 23 25.90 -8.82 13.08
N HIS A 24 25.01 -9.80 12.90
CA HIS A 24 25.37 -11.21 13.11
C HIS A 24 26.48 -11.71 12.17
N GLN A 25 26.53 -11.21 10.93
CA GLN A 25 27.48 -11.70 9.92
C GLN A 25 28.73 -10.83 9.79
N HIS A 26 28.57 -9.51 9.94
CA HIS A 26 29.59 -8.53 9.62
C HIS A 26 30.06 -7.72 10.83
N TRP A 27 29.38 -7.86 11.98
CA TRP A 27 29.59 -7.07 13.21
C TRP A 27 29.43 -5.57 12.98
N LEU A 28 28.34 -4.99 13.49
CA LEU A 28 28.08 -3.56 13.29
C LEU A 28 29.17 -2.72 13.98
N THR A 29 29.77 -1.80 13.23
CA THR A 29 30.87 -0.95 13.71
C THR A 29 30.43 0.49 13.92
N GLN A 30 31.31 1.31 14.51
CA GLN A 30 31.08 2.75 14.61
C GLN A 30 31.05 3.42 13.23
N GLU A 31 31.80 2.92 12.24
CA GLU A 31 31.75 3.44 10.86
C GLU A 31 30.35 3.32 10.25
N ASP A 32 29.65 2.21 10.52
CA ASP A 32 28.26 2.00 10.09
C ASP A 32 27.30 3.01 10.74
N VAL A 33 27.54 3.34 12.02
CA VAL A 33 26.76 4.31 12.78
C VAL A 33 27.00 5.73 12.27
N ASP A 34 28.25 6.10 12.05
CA ASP A 34 28.64 7.42 11.55
C ASP A 34 28.05 7.65 10.16
N MET A 35 28.10 6.63 9.28
CA MET A 35 27.44 6.66 7.97
C MET A 35 25.93 6.89 8.10
N ALA A 36 25.25 6.09 8.93
CA ALA A 36 23.80 6.22 9.10
C ALA A 36 23.41 7.60 9.65
N ASN A 37 24.13 8.11 10.65
CA ASN A 37 23.87 9.42 11.24
C ASN A 37 24.15 10.57 10.26
N SER A 38 25.22 10.47 9.44
CA SER A 38 25.51 11.44 8.38
C SER A 38 24.36 11.55 7.37
N TYR A 39 23.84 10.42 6.90
CA TYR A 39 22.67 10.43 6.02
C TYR A 39 21.41 10.95 6.71
N VAL A 40 21.16 10.58 7.97
CA VAL A 40 20.02 11.12 8.72
C VAL A 40 20.10 12.63 8.79
N GLU A 41 21.25 13.20 9.14
CA GLU A 41 21.43 14.65 9.20
C GLU A 41 21.21 15.30 7.83
N LEU A 42 21.82 14.76 6.77
CA LEU A 42 21.69 15.25 5.41
C LEU A 42 20.24 15.21 4.91
N ILE A 43 19.55 14.10 5.16
CA ILE A 43 18.15 13.93 4.78
C ILE A 43 17.31 14.92 5.55
N GLU A 44 17.36 14.93 6.88
CA GLU A 44 16.44 15.70 7.71
C GLU A 44 16.64 17.22 7.54
N ARG A 45 17.90 17.69 7.36
CA ARG A 45 18.19 19.13 7.16
C ARG A 45 17.69 19.68 5.83
N THR A 46 17.50 18.82 4.83
CA THR A 46 17.06 19.24 3.49
C THR A 46 15.53 19.24 3.34
N ARG A 47 14.78 18.63 4.26
CA ARG A 47 13.32 18.50 4.11
C ARG A 47 12.54 19.77 4.43
N SER A 48 11.40 19.91 3.77
CA SER A 48 10.47 21.02 3.99
C SER A 48 9.02 20.56 3.85
N LYS A 49 8.07 21.41 4.29
CA LYS A 49 6.63 21.20 4.06
C LYS A 49 6.13 21.84 2.76
N ILE A 50 7.03 22.46 1.99
CA ILE A 50 6.68 23.31 0.84
C ILE A 50 7.15 22.66 -0.46
N THR A 51 8.43 22.26 -0.49
CA THR A 51 9.06 21.69 -1.68
C THR A 51 9.31 20.19 -1.47
N PRO A 52 8.68 19.31 -2.27
CA PRO A 52 8.93 17.87 -2.26
C PRO A 52 10.34 17.56 -2.76
N GLN A 53 10.95 16.54 -2.19
CA GLN A 53 12.34 16.16 -2.44
C GLN A 53 12.50 14.66 -2.72
N ILE A 54 13.54 14.28 -3.45
CA ILE A 54 13.93 12.87 -3.63
C ILE A 54 14.12 12.21 -2.26
N GLY A 55 13.49 11.06 -2.03
CA GLY A 55 13.45 10.40 -0.73
C GLY A 55 12.20 10.64 0.10
N ASP A 56 11.38 11.63 -0.26
CA ASP A 56 10.11 11.85 0.42
C ASP A 56 9.13 10.72 0.13
N ARG A 57 8.23 10.48 1.10
CA ARG A 57 7.14 9.53 0.93
C ARG A 57 5.92 10.22 0.37
N LEU A 58 5.09 9.47 -0.34
CA LEU A 58 3.77 9.95 -0.71
C LEU A 58 2.73 8.84 -0.66
N VAL A 59 1.53 9.24 -0.29
CA VAL A 59 0.32 8.52 -0.65
C VAL A 59 0.05 8.83 -2.12
N TYR A 60 0.04 7.81 -2.96
CA TYR A 60 -0.22 7.92 -4.39
C TYR A 60 -1.50 7.18 -4.76
N VAL A 61 -2.40 7.85 -5.48
CA VAL A 61 -3.62 7.25 -6.03
C VAL A 61 -3.61 7.39 -7.54
N THR A 62 -3.66 6.26 -8.26
CA THR A 62 -3.64 6.24 -9.72
C THR A 62 -4.97 6.69 -10.31
N GLU A 63 -5.00 6.97 -11.62
CA GLU A 63 -6.25 7.21 -12.36
C GLU A 63 -7.21 6.02 -12.30
N HIS A 64 -6.69 4.82 -12.00
CA HIS A 64 -7.46 3.60 -11.85
C HIS A 64 -7.92 3.35 -10.40
N GLY A 65 -7.71 4.31 -9.49
CA GLY A 65 -8.09 4.21 -8.09
C GLY A 65 -7.19 3.28 -7.27
N ASP A 66 -6.03 2.86 -7.78
CA ASP A 66 -5.10 2.06 -6.99
C ASP A 66 -4.40 2.96 -5.97
N TYR A 67 -4.53 2.61 -4.69
CA TYR A 67 -3.97 3.34 -3.56
C TYR A 67 -2.64 2.73 -3.11
N TYR A 68 -1.63 3.59 -2.98
CA TYR A 68 -0.29 3.26 -2.53
C TYR A 68 0.11 4.17 -1.38
N GLY A 69 -0.04 3.68 -0.13
CA GLY A 69 0.17 4.49 1.07
C GLY A 69 1.63 4.76 1.45
N ASN A 70 2.60 4.23 0.70
CA ASN A 70 4.03 4.33 1.00
C ASN A 70 4.89 4.44 -0.27
N ALA A 71 4.36 5.09 -1.31
CA ALA A 71 5.14 5.39 -2.50
C ALA A 71 6.33 6.31 -2.16
N LEU A 72 7.30 6.41 -3.08
CA LEU A 72 8.55 7.14 -2.89
C LEU A 72 8.87 8.01 -4.09
N ILE A 73 9.26 9.26 -3.85
CA ILE A 73 9.87 10.12 -4.86
C ILE A 73 11.29 9.62 -5.11
N ASP A 74 11.52 8.93 -6.24
CA ASP A 74 12.79 8.27 -6.50
C ASP A 74 13.81 9.18 -7.17
N SER A 75 13.36 10.01 -8.11
CA SER A 75 14.23 10.82 -8.95
C SER A 75 13.45 11.95 -9.65
N ARG A 76 14.13 12.70 -10.53
CA ARG A 76 13.46 13.60 -11.47
C ARG A 76 12.90 12.76 -12.61
N SER A 77 11.68 13.07 -13.05
CA SER A 77 11.11 12.40 -14.22
C SER A 77 11.82 12.83 -15.50
N ALA A 78 11.76 11.97 -16.52
CA ALA A 78 12.09 12.34 -17.90
C ALA A 78 11.15 13.43 -18.46
N LYS A 79 9.94 13.55 -17.91
CA LYS A 79 9.03 14.66 -18.19
C LYS A 79 9.53 15.90 -17.46
N GLU A 80 9.87 16.93 -18.22
CA GLU A 80 10.44 18.17 -17.69
C GLU A 80 9.55 18.78 -16.59
N GLY A 81 10.17 19.11 -15.46
CA GLY A 81 9.47 19.69 -14.30
C GLY A 81 8.74 18.67 -13.41
N TYR A 82 8.64 17.40 -13.80
CA TYR A 82 7.93 16.37 -13.03
C TYR A 82 8.89 15.55 -12.15
N LEU A 83 8.33 14.95 -11.11
CA LEU A 83 9.02 14.00 -10.26
C LEU A 83 8.70 12.57 -10.69
N SER A 84 9.68 11.68 -10.60
CA SER A 84 9.46 10.25 -10.74
C SER A 84 9.09 9.67 -9.37
N VAL A 85 8.09 8.79 -9.36
CA VAL A 85 7.57 8.12 -8.17
C VAL A 85 7.51 6.63 -8.39
N CYS A 86 8.09 5.86 -7.48
CA CYS A 86 7.86 4.41 -7.38
C CYS A 86 6.67 4.13 -6.44
N GLU A 87 5.66 3.43 -6.94
CA GLU A 87 4.41 3.18 -6.21
C GLU A 87 4.56 2.19 -5.04
N GLN A 88 5.48 1.23 -5.14
CA GLN A 88 5.76 0.22 -4.11
C GLN A 88 7.27 0.01 -3.97
N PRO A 89 7.99 0.95 -3.36
CA PRO A 89 9.44 0.89 -3.29
C PRO A 89 9.91 -0.20 -2.32
N TYR A 90 10.93 -0.96 -2.71
CA TYR A 90 11.80 -1.62 -1.73
C TYR A 90 12.60 -0.58 -0.95
N VAL A 91 13.34 -1.01 0.09
CA VAL A 91 14.25 -0.10 0.80
C VAL A 91 15.32 0.40 -0.19
N PRO A 92 15.37 1.71 -0.49
CA PRO A 92 16.23 2.24 -1.53
C PRO A 92 17.67 2.38 -1.05
N PHE A 93 18.62 2.13 -1.95
CA PHE A 93 20.02 2.51 -1.73
C PHE A 93 20.17 4.03 -1.87
N VAL A 94 20.97 4.65 -1.00
CA VAL A 94 21.19 6.10 -1.00
C VAL A 94 22.66 6.44 -1.24
N TRP A 95 22.92 7.58 -1.87
CA TRP A 95 24.24 8.23 -1.86
C TRP A 95 24.08 9.75 -1.80
N GLU A 96 25.12 10.45 -1.32
CA GLU A 96 25.18 11.90 -1.34
C GLU A 96 25.54 12.42 -2.74
N GLU A 97 24.80 13.44 -3.20
CA GLU A 97 25.11 14.18 -4.42
C GLU A 97 24.64 15.64 -4.25
N ASP A 98 25.50 16.60 -4.59
CA ASP A 98 25.19 18.04 -4.59
C ASP A 98 24.58 18.56 -3.27
N GLY A 99 25.06 18.05 -2.12
CA GLY A 99 24.55 18.43 -0.80
C GLY A 99 23.13 17.92 -0.51
N ASN A 100 22.67 16.92 -1.26
CA ASN A 100 21.40 16.22 -1.12
C ASN A 100 21.61 14.70 -1.29
N ILE A 101 20.52 13.94 -1.35
CA ILE A 101 20.58 12.52 -1.62
C ILE A 101 20.10 12.19 -3.04
N ARG A 102 20.61 11.07 -3.55
CA ARG A 102 20.06 10.34 -4.68
C ARG A 102 19.78 8.91 -4.29
N LEU A 103 18.96 8.25 -5.09
CA LEU A 103 18.43 6.93 -4.76
C LEU A 103 18.58 5.96 -5.92
N SER A 104 18.84 4.70 -5.56
CA SER A 104 18.64 3.56 -6.44
C SER A 104 17.42 2.81 -5.92
N VAL A 105 16.34 2.91 -6.68
CA VAL A 105 15.00 2.45 -6.30
C VAL A 105 14.56 1.35 -7.25
N SER A 106 13.93 0.33 -6.67
CA SER A 106 13.22 -0.73 -7.40
C SER A 106 11.99 -1.14 -6.60
N GLY A 107 11.08 -1.87 -7.24
CA GLY A 107 9.83 -2.29 -6.63
C GLY A 107 8.69 -2.27 -7.65
N GLY A 108 7.61 -1.55 -7.33
CA GLY A 108 6.46 -1.35 -8.22
C GLY A 108 6.74 -0.44 -9.43
N ALA A 109 5.67 -0.13 -10.18
CA ALA A 109 5.75 0.74 -11.34
C ALA A 109 6.18 2.17 -11.00
N PHE A 110 6.71 2.88 -12.01
CA PHE A 110 7.17 4.26 -11.90
C PHE A 110 6.22 5.19 -12.65
N HIS A 111 5.94 6.35 -12.04
CA HIS A 111 4.97 7.33 -12.52
C HIS A 111 5.57 8.73 -12.50
N SER A 112 5.07 9.61 -13.37
CA SER A 112 5.49 11.02 -13.42
C SER A 112 4.43 11.89 -12.76
N VAL A 113 4.75 12.52 -11.64
CA VAL A 113 3.82 13.36 -10.87
C VAL A 113 4.19 14.83 -10.95
N ASN A 114 3.18 15.69 -11.01
CA ASN A 114 3.38 17.14 -10.98
C ASN A 114 3.70 17.58 -9.54
N PRO A 115 4.90 18.12 -9.25
CA PRO A 115 5.25 18.53 -7.89
C PRO A 115 4.37 19.64 -7.34
N GLU A 116 3.75 20.47 -8.19
CA GLU A 116 2.87 21.57 -7.74
C GLU A 116 1.53 21.08 -7.18
N GLU A 117 1.14 19.84 -7.50
CA GLU A 117 -0.13 19.23 -7.05
C GLU A 117 0.06 18.37 -5.78
N LEU A 118 1.31 18.15 -5.35
CA LEU A 118 1.62 17.43 -4.12
C LEU A 118 1.16 18.22 -2.90
N LYS A 119 0.39 17.57 -2.03
CA LYS A 119 -0.12 18.16 -0.79
C LYS A 119 0.62 17.57 0.40
N PHE A 120 1.25 18.41 1.22
CA PHE A 120 1.87 17.94 2.46
C PHE A 120 0.80 17.37 3.40
N LEU A 121 0.98 16.13 3.86
CA LEU A 121 0.09 15.50 4.85
C LEU A 121 0.64 15.64 6.26
N LYS A 122 1.81 15.05 6.48
CA LYS A 122 2.45 14.96 7.81
C LYS A 122 3.93 14.62 7.67
N TRP A 123 4.65 14.73 8.77
CA TRP A 123 5.98 14.12 8.87
C TRP A 123 5.85 12.62 9.14
N THR A 124 6.75 11.83 8.59
CA THR A 124 6.84 10.37 8.76
C THR A 124 8.30 9.91 8.77
N GLU A 125 8.53 8.61 8.88
CA GLU A 125 9.86 8.02 8.77
C GLU A 125 10.00 7.31 7.42
N GLY A 126 11.08 7.62 6.70
CA GLY A 126 11.50 6.90 5.51
C GLY A 126 12.61 5.91 5.87
N VAL A 127 12.52 4.69 5.37
CA VAL A 127 13.60 3.69 5.46
C VAL A 127 14.54 3.86 4.28
N PHE A 128 15.84 3.90 4.54
CA PHE A 128 16.91 3.96 3.55
C PHE A 128 17.98 2.92 3.89
N LYS A 129 18.87 2.61 2.95
CA LYS A 129 20.05 1.78 3.23
C LYS A 129 21.26 2.22 2.40
N ASP A 130 22.43 1.89 2.89
CA ASP A 130 23.68 1.95 2.14
C ASP A 130 24.55 0.73 2.51
N TRP A 131 25.68 0.54 1.83
CA TRP A 131 26.67 -0.46 2.19
C TRP A 131 27.32 -0.09 3.51
N GLY A 132 27.36 -1.04 4.43
CA GLY A 132 28.16 -0.88 5.65
C GLY A 132 29.65 -0.96 5.36
N HIS A 133 30.46 -0.95 6.42
CA HIS A 133 31.92 -0.96 6.36
C HIS A 133 32.49 -2.15 5.57
N CYS A 134 31.75 -3.26 5.47
CA CYS A 134 32.14 -4.44 4.69
C CYS A 134 31.92 -4.30 3.17
N GLY A 135 31.33 -3.19 2.72
CA GLY A 135 31.08 -2.89 1.32
C GLY A 135 30.01 -3.77 0.65
N ALA A 136 30.00 -3.75 -0.68
CA ALA A 136 29.02 -4.46 -1.49
C ALA A 136 29.20 -6.00 -1.43
N CYS A 137 28.54 -6.63 -0.46
CA CYS A 137 28.53 -8.07 -0.29
C CYS A 137 27.15 -8.60 0.13
N ALA A 138 27.01 -9.92 0.21
CA ALA A 138 25.78 -10.57 0.65
C ALA A 138 25.43 -10.10 2.09
N ASN A 139 24.21 -9.59 2.28
CA ASN A 139 23.76 -9.03 3.55
C ASN A 139 24.68 -7.91 4.09
N GLY A 140 25.40 -7.20 3.20
CA GLY A 140 26.33 -6.12 3.56
C GLY A 140 25.68 -4.73 3.66
N SER A 141 24.36 -4.61 3.56
CA SER A 141 23.68 -3.31 3.63
C SER A 141 23.17 -2.99 5.03
N VAL A 142 23.37 -1.76 5.48
CA VAL A 142 22.86 -1.23 6.74
C VAL A 142 21.66 -0.32 6.45
N SER A 143 20.54 -0.60 7.12
CA SER A 143 19.30 0.17 6.97
C SER A 143 19.05 1.12 8.14
N PHE A 144 18.59 2.32 7.85
CA PHE A 144 18.30 3.36 8.84
C PHE A 144 17.02 4.13 8.50
N LEU A 145 16.52 4.89 9.47
CA LEU A 145 15.31 5.71 9.35
C LEU A 145 15.67 7.18 9.40
N ALA A 146 15.12 7.98 8.50
CA ALA A 146 15.21 9.44 8.55
C ALA A 146 13.81 10.06 8.49
N LYS A 147 13.63 11.18 9.17
CA LYS A 147 12.38 11.93 9.16
C LYS A 147 12.19 12.62 7.80
N VAL A 148 11.09 12.29 7.13
CA VAL A 148 10.75 12.86 5.82
C VAL A 148 9.28 13.30 5.79
N PRO A 149 8.91 14.23 4.89
CA PRO A 149 7.52 14.51 4.58
C PRO A 149 6.81 13.27 3.99
N LEU A 150 5.54 13.14 4.34
CA LEU A 150 4.56 12.34 3.62
C LEU A 150 3.68 13.32 2.83
N TRP A 151 3.69 13.19 1.51
CA TRP A 151 2.84 13.93 0.60
C TRP A 151 1.60 13.13 0.19
N PHE A 152 0.64 13.78 -0.45
CA PHE A 152 -0.48 13.16 -1.11
C PHE A 152 -0.53 13.61 -2.56
N TYR A 153 -0.75 12.65 -3.46
CA TYR A 153 -1.03 12.88 -4.86
C TYR A 153 -2.09 11.90 -5.34
N ALA A 154 -3.10 12.41 -6.02
CA ALA A 154 -4.06 11.60 -6.75
C ALA A 154 -4.10 12.10 -8.18
N GLU A 155 -4.10 11.18 -9.15
CA GLU A 155 -4.24 11.56 -10.56
C GLU A 155 -5.54 12.37 -10.77
N PRO A 156 -5.49 13.49 -11.50
CA PRO A 156 -6.58 14.46 -11.54
C PRO A 156 -7.84 13.97 -12.28
N ASN A 157 -7.72 12.89 -13.07
CA ASN A 157 -8.80 12.36 -13.90
C ASN A 157 -9.11 10.89 -13.52
N PRO A 158 -9.75 10.62 -12.37
CA PRO A 158 -10.06 9.26 -11.97
C PRO A 158 -11.09 8.60 -12.90
N ARG A 159 -10.79 7.40 -13.38
CA ARG A 159 -11.66 6.65 -14.29
C ARG A 159 -12.93 6.10 -13.65
N TYR A 160 -12.90 5.91 -12.33
CA TYR A 160 -13.96 5.26 -11.57
C TYR A 160 -14.52 6.18 -10.47
N GLY A 161 -14.44 7.50 -10.63
CA GLY A 161 -14.90 8.44 -9.61
C GLY A 161 -14.13 8.29 -8.30
N ASP A 162 -14.82 8.26 -7.17
CA ASP A 162 -14.20 8.30 -5.83
C ASP A 162 -13.73 6.93 -5.31
N PHE A 163 -13.81 5.87 -6.12
CA PHE A 163 -13.36 4.54 -5.69
C PHE A 163 -11.84 4.46 -5.58
N THR A 164 -11.35 4.04 -4.41
CA THR A 164 -9.94 3.74 -4.18
C THR A 164 -9.74 2.39 -3.49
N THR A 165 -8.63 1.71 -3.78
CA THR A 165 -8.29 0.44 -3.12
C THR A 165 -7.82 0.62 -1.66
N GLU A 166 -7.81 1.85 -1.14
CA GLU A 166 -7.59 2.12 0.28
C GLU A 166 -8.68 1.48 1.14
N THR A 167 -9.93 1.61 0.70
CA THR A 167 -11.11 1.16 1.44
C THR A 167 -12.01 0.20 0.67
N TYR A 168 -11.92 0.18 -0.67
CA TYR A 168 -12.67 -0.73 -1.52
C TYR A 168 -11.82 -1.89 -2.05
N ARG A 169 -12.51 -2.91 -2.57
CA ARG A 169 -11.91 -3.95 -3.41
C ARG A 169 -12.19 -3.64 -4.86
N LYS A 170 -11.20 -3.88 -5.72
CA LYS A 170 -11.32 -3.82 -7.17
C LYS A 170 -11.08 -5.19 -7.77
N PHE A 171 -11.85 -5.56 -8.77
CA PHE A 171 -11.63 -6.75 -9.58
C PHE A 171 -11.75 -6.43 -11.07
N TYR A 172 -10.90 -7.09 -11.85
CA TYR A 172 -11.05 -7.18 -13.30
C TYR A 172 -11.69 -8.52 -13.62
N LEU A 173 -12.86 -8.51 -14.26
CA LEU A 173 -13.59 -9.71 -14.65
C LEU A 173 -13.79 -9.73 -16.16
N HIS A 174 -13.55 -10.87 -16.77
CA HIS A 174 -13.97 -11.14 -18.13
C HIS A 174 -15.34 -11.82 -18.12
N LYS A 175 -16.27 -11.27 -18.90
CA LYS A 175 -17.59 -11.84 -19.15
C LYS A 175 -17.55 -12.68 -20.42
N ARG A 176 -17.99 -13.93 -20.32
CA ARG A 176 -18.15 -14.85 -21.45
C ARG A 176 -19.54 -14.73 -22.07
N GLU A 177 -19.74 -15.32 -23.23
CA GLU A 177 -21.09 -15.55 -23.75
C GLU A 177 -21.80 -16.62 -22.91
N GLU A 178 -23.10 -16.45 -22.65
CA GLU A 178 -23.88 -17.35 -21.77
C GLU A 178 -23.95 -18.80 -22.27
N SER A 179 -23.74 -19.03 -23.57
CA SER A 179 -23.71 -20.36 -24.18
C SER A 179 -22.41 -21.13 -23.93
N GLU A 180 -21.39 -20.51 -23.35
CA GLU A 180 -20.11 -21.15 -23.10
C GLU A 180 -20.10 -21.95 -21.78
N ASN A 181 -19.45 -23.12 -21.80
CA ASN A 181 -19.23 -23.89 -20.58
C ASN A 181 -18.23 -23.19 -19.65
N GLY A 182 -18.60 -23.00 -18.38
CA GLY A 182 -17.73 -22.47 -17.34
C GLY A 182 -18.41 -21.42 -16.47
N ASN A 183 -17.61 -20.55 -15.85
CA ASN A 183 -18.11 -19.39 -15.14
C ASN A 183 -18.39 -18.26 -16.12
N LEU A 184 -19.59 -17.66 -16.07
CA LEU A 184 -19.96 -16.52 -16.90
C LEU A 184 -19.03 -15.31 -16.66
N TYR A 185 -18.64 -15.07 -15.41
CA TYR A 185 -17.68 -14.03 -15.05
C TYR A 185 -16.45 -14.65 -14.41
N GLN A 186 -15.26 -14.25 -14.85
CA GLN A 186 -14.01 -14.78 -14.34
C GLN A 186 -12.93 -13.69 -14.20
N GLY A 187 -12.38 -13.58 -12.99
CA GLY A 187 -11.15 -12.83 -12.70
C GLY A 187 -10.13 -13.72 -12.00
N PHE A 188 -9.05 -13.11 -11.53
CA PHE A 188 -7.96 -13.82 -10.86
C PHE A 188 -8.40 -14.44 -9.52
N ASP A 189 -9.13 -13.69 -8.68
CA ASP A 189 -9.51 -14.11 -7.32
C ASP A 189 -10.99 -14.43 -7.13
N ILE A 190 -11.80 -14.25 -8.17
CA ILE A 190 -13.25 -14.42 -8.08
C ILE A 190 -13.85 -14.82 -9.41
N ALA A 191 -14.87 -15.66 -9.35
CA ALA A 191 -15.65 -16.07 -10.49
C ALA A 191 -17.11 -16.27 -10.10
N PHE A 192 -18.00 -16.08 -11.06
CA PHE A 192 -19.44 -16.26 -10.90
C PHE A 192 -19.96 -17.15 -12.01
N ARG A 193 -20.73 -18.17 -11.64
CA ARG A 193 -21.26 -19.15 -12.58
C ARG A 193 -22.20 -18.50 -13.59
N ASP A 194 -23.07 -17.62 -13.09
CA ASP A 194 -24.16 -17.02 -13.84
C ASP A 194 -24.47 -15.59 -13.36
N GLU A 195 -25.45 -14.95 -14.00
CA GLU A 195 -25.94 -13.62 -13.65
C GLU A 195 -26.53 -13.55 -12.24
N ALA A 196 -27.14 -14.63 -11.73
CA ALA A 196 -27.78 -14.63 -10.42
C ALA A 196 -26.73 -14.58 -9.29
N GLU A 197 -25.68 -15.40 -9.40
CA GLU A 197 -24.54 -15.35 -8.48
C GLU A 197 -23.85 -13.98 -8.51
N PHE A 198 -23.64 -13.41 -9.70
CA PHE A 198 -23.03 -12.10 -9.84
C PHE A 198 -23.88 -10.99 -9.20
N ARG A 199 -25.18 -10.94 -9.50
CA ARG A 199 -26.10 -9.95 -8.91
C ARG A 199 -26.22 -10.09 -7.40
N GLN A 200 -26.21 -11.32 -6.87
CA GLN A 200 -26.17 -11.54 -5.43
C GLN A 200 -24.91 -10.93 -4.81
N PHE A 201 -23.74 -11.14 -5.44
CA PHE A 201 -22.49 -10.53 -4.97
C PHE A 201 -22.56 -9.01 -4.98
N LEU A 202 -23.03 -8.39 -6.08
CA LEU A 202 -23.18 -6.93 -6.13
C LEU A 202 -24.06 -6.43 -4.98
N LYS A 203 -25.17 -7.11 -4.70
CA LYS A 203 -26.05 -6.75 -3.60
C LYS A 203 -25.35 -6.91 -2.24
N ASP A 204 -24.64 -7.99 -1.99
CA ASP A 204 -24.02 -8.24 -0.68
C ASP A 204 -22.88 -7.27 -0.38
N TYR A 205 -22.14 -6.85 -1.41
CA TYR A 205 -20.92 -6.04 -1.26
C TYR A 205 -21.02 -4.61 -1.79
N GLU A 206 -22.23 -4.08 -2.05
CA GLU A 206 -22.41 -2.73 -2.66
C GLU A 206 -21.57 -2.58 -3.94
N GLY A 207 -21.67 -3.59 -4.81
CA GLY A 207 -20.89 -3.70 -6.03
C GLY A 207 -21.33 -2.69 -7.09
N THR A 208 -20.37 -1.96 -7.63
CA THR A 208 -20.52 -1.05 -8.78
C THR A 208 -19.65 -1.54 -9.93
N VAL A 209 -20.22 -1.56 -11.14
CA VAL A 209 -19.58 -2.12 -12.33
C VAL A 209 -19.29 -1.03 -13.35
N PHE A 210 -18.08 -1.03 -13.88
CA PHE A 210 -17.61 -0.14 -14.94
C PHE A 210 -17.15 -0.95 -16.15
N LYS A 211 -17.09 -0.31 -17.32
CA LYS A 211 -16.47 -0.90 -18.51
C LYS A 211 -14.95 -1.05 -18.27
N GLY A 212 -14.40 -2.21 -18.61
CA GLY A 212 -12.96 -2.47 -18.59
C GLY A 212 -12.24 -2.00 -19.85
N ASN A 213 -10.98 -2.40 -19.98
CA ASN A 213 -10.13 -2.01 -21.10
C ASN A 213 -10.43 -2.81 -22.38
N TRP A 214 -11.03 -3.99 -22.24
CA TRP A 214 -11.45 -4.85 -23.36
C TRP A 214 -12.97 -4.94 -23.42
N ASP A 215 -13.52 -5.25 -24.60
CA ASP A 215 -14.97 -5.26 -24.82
C ASP A 215 -15.72 -6.28 -23.94
N ASN A 216 -15.07 -7.40 -23.64
CA ASN A 216 -15.62 -8.42 -22.75
C ASN A 216 -15.14 -8.27 -21.29
N GLN A 217 -14.47 -7.17 -20.93
CA GLN A 217 -13.98 -6.95 -19.59
C GLN A 217 -14.83 -5.91 -18.85
N ILE A 218 -15.09 -6.18 -17.58
CA ILE A 218 -15.66 -5.23 -16.63
C ILE A 218 -14.72 -5.01 -15.44
N VAL A 219 -14.85 -3.85 -14.81
CA VAL A 219 -14.18 -3.52 -13.55
C VAL A 219 -15.24 -3.42 -12.46
N LEU A 220 -15.10 -4.28 -11.45
CA LEU A 220 -16.00 -4.32 -10.31
C LEU A 220 -15.32 -3.66 -9.12
N TRP A 221 -15.98 -2.64 -8.56
CA TRP A 221 -15.66 -2.07 -7.27
C TRP A 221 -16.68 -2.51 -6.23
N CYS A 222 -16.25 -2.92 -5.05
CA CYS A 222 -17.15 -3.32 -3.98
C CYS A 222 -16.54 -3.12 -2.60
N PHE A 223 -17.35 -3.23 -1.57
CA PHE A 223 -16.91 -3.22 -0.18
C PHE A 223 -15.94 -4.38 0.10
N ARG A 224 -15.04 -4.15 1.06
CA ARG A 224 -14.22 -5.21 1.64
C ARG A 224 -15.10 -6.18 2.42
N ARG A 225 -14.58 -7.39 2.65
CA ARG A 225 -15.28 -8.42 3.41
C ARG A 225 -14.56 -8.67 4.72
N GLU A 226 -15.31 -8.70 5.81
CA GLU A 226 -14.82 -9.19 7.09
C GLU A 226 -15.74 -10.28 7.63
N TYR A 227 -15.14 -11.32 8.21
CA TYR A 227 -15.86 -12.37 8.91
C TYR A 227 -15.83 -12.10 10.40
N VAL A 228 -17.00 -12.16 11.03
CA VAL A 228 -17.13 -12.07 12.49
C VAL A 228 -17.76 -13.36 12.98
N PHE A 229 -17.01 -14.12 13.77
CA PHE A 229 -17.48 -15.38 14.33
C PHE A 229 -17.98 -15.15 15.75
N LEU A 230 -19.26 -15.45 15.99
CA LEU A 230 -19.93 -15.23 17.27
C LEU A 230 -20.48 -16.54 17.82
N PRO A 231 -20.49 -16.75 19.16
CA PRO A 231 -21.31 -17.79 19.76
C PRO A 231 -22.77 -17.67 19.30
N SER A 232 -23.46 -18.81 19.15
CA SER A 232 -24.85 -18.83 18.66
C SER A 232 -25.77 -17.85 19.41
N ALA A 233 -25.68 -17.82 20.75
CA ALA A 233 -26.47 -16.91 21.59
C ALA A 233 -26.22 -15.41 21.33
N GLU A 234 -25.04 -15.03 20.85
CA GLU A 234 -24.72 -13.65 20.46
C GLU A 234 -25.15 -13.35 19.03
N TRP A 235 -24.95 -14.31 18.12
CA TRP A 235 -25.38 -14.20 16.73
C TRP A 235 -26.90 -14.01 16.63
N GLU A 236 -27.68 -14.70 17.47
CA GLU A 236 -29.14 -14.56 17.50
C GLU A 236 -29.61 -13.15 17.91
N LYS A 237 -28.81 -12.40 18.68
CA LYS A 237 -29.15 -11.02 19.09
C LYS A 237 -29.09 -10.03 17.94
N ILE A 238 -28.40 -10.34 16.84
CA ILE A 238 -28.35 -9.50 15.65
C ILE A 238 -29.72 -9.53 14.97
N LYS A 239 -30.44 -8.40 14.98
CA LYS A 239 -31.80 -8.26 14.45
C LYS A 239 -31.84 -8.04 12.93
N ILE A 240 -31.01 -8.77 12.19
CA ILE A 240 -30.97 -8.77 10.73
C ILE A 240 -31.36 -10.19 10.27
N PRO A 241 -32.15 -10.34 9.19
CA PRO A 241 -32.49 -11.65 8.66
C PRO A 241 -31.25 -12.45 8.31
N ALA A 242 -31.26 -13.73 8.70
CA ALA A 242 -30.28 -14.69 8.22
C ALA A 242 -30.54 -14.99 6.75
N VAL A 243 -29.46 -15.11 5.98
CA VAL A 243 -29.50 -15.52 4.58
C VAL A 243 -28.52 -16.65 4.36
N GLU A 244 -28.84 -17.56 3.46
CA GLU A 244 -27.89 -18.59 3.05
C GLU A 244 -26.89 -18.00 2.05
N ARG A 245 -25.60 -18.25 2.29
CA ARG A 245 -24.52 -17.94 1.35
C ARG A 245 -23.57 -19.10 1.24
N LYS A 246 -23.09 -19.33 0.02
CA LYS A 246 -22.07 -20.34 -0.25
C LYS A 246 -20.70 -19.75 0.07
N LEU A 247 -20.14 -20.12 1.21
CA LEU A 247 -18.81 -19.72 1.66
C LEU A 247 -17.88 -20.94 1.56
N ASN A 248 -16.75 -20.81 0.86
CA ASN A 248 -15.81 -21.91 0.61
C ASN A 248 -16.49 -23.20 0.12
N PHE A 249 -17.43 -23.05 -0.81
CA PHE A 249 -18.26 -24.13 -1.38
C PHE A 249 -19.33 -24.75 -0.47
N HIS A 250 -19.46 -24.32 0.78
CA HIS A 250 -20.47 -24.81 1.71
C HIS A 250 -21.59 -23.77 1.92
N PRO A 251 -22.87 -24.16 1.87
CA PRO A 251 -23.96 -23.27 2.25
C PRO A 251 -23.89 -23.00 3.76
N GLU A 252 -23.94 -21.73 4.14
CA GLU A 252 -23.93 -21.30 5.53
C GLU A 252 -24.98 -20.21 5.75
N GLN A 253 -25.64 -20.24 6.92
CA GLN A 253 -26.51 -19.15 7.35
C GLN A 253 -25.67 -18.01 7.91
N VAL A 254 -25.82 -16.82 7.35
CA VAL A 254 -25.07 -15.63 7.74
C VAL A 254 -25.99 -14.45 7.93
N LYS A 255 -25.59 -13.51 8.81
CA LYS A 255 -26.20 -12.18 8.89
C LYS A 255 -25.24 -11.19 8.28
N ILE A 256 -25.71 -10.44 7.28
CA ILE A 256 -24.90 -9.50 6.50
C ILE A 256 -25.20 -8.09 6.97
N VAL A 257 -24.18 -7.38 7.44
CA VAL A 257 -24.28 -5.97 7.85
C VAL A 257 -23.25 -5.17 7.08
N LYS A 258 -23.61 -3.96 6.65
CA LYS A 258 -22.76 -3.11 5.83
C LYS A 258 -22.41 -1.86 6.60
N ASP A 259 -21.11 -1.61 6.72
CA ASP A 259 -20.56 -0.36 7.21
C ASP A 259 -20.24 0.51 6.01
N MET A 260 -21.12 1.47 5.75
CA MET A 260 -21.03 2.37 4.60
C MET A 260 -19.88 3.36 4.73
N GLU A 261 -19.42 3.66 5.94
CA GLU A 261 -18.33 4.61 6.19
C GLU A 261 -16.96 3.95 5.94
N LYS A 262 -16.80 2.69 6.38
CA LYS A 262 -15.55 1.94 6.20
C LYS A 262 -15.47 1.16 4.90
N HIS A 263 -16.58 1.11 4.15
CA HIS A 263 -16.78 0.29 2.96
C HIS A 263 -16.50 -1.19 3.24
N ILE A 264 -17.13 -1.73 4.29
CA ILE A 264 -16.97 -3.12 4.73
C ILE A 264 -18.34 -3.80 4.80
N THR A 265 -18.45 -4.98 4.20
CA THR A 265 -19.52 -5.93 4.47
C THR A 265 -19.06 -6.95 5.50
N TYR A 266 -19.69 -6.92 6.67
CA TYR A 266 -19.54 -7.89 7.74
C TYR A 266 -20.44 -9.10 7.51
N PHE A 267 -19.81 -10.27 7.50
CA PHE A 267 -20.49 -11.56 7.49
C PHE A 267 -20.41 -12.15 8.90
N TYR A 268 -21.48 -11.99 9.66
CA TYR A 268 -21.61 -12.60 10.97
C TYR A 268 -21.96 -14.07 10.81
N ARG A 269 -21.07 -14.93 11.30
CA ARG A 269 -21.13 -16.38 11.22
C ARG A 269 -21.20 -16.94 12.64
N ILE A 270 -21.87 -18.08 12.78
CA ILE A 270 -21.85 -18.81 14.04
C ILE A 270 -20.47 -19.44 14.18
N LYS A 271 -19.81 -19.23 15.33
CA LYS A 271 -18.55 -19.86 15.65
C LYS A 271 -18.79 -21.38 15.71
N PRO A 272 -18.02 -22.20 14.97
CA PRO A 272 -18.13 -23.65 15.09
C PRO A 272 -17.82 -24.06 16.53
N ASP A 273 -18.65 -24.93 17.11
CA ASP A 273 -18.48 -25.38 18.50
C ASP A 273 -17.22 -26.24 18.72
N ASN A 274 -16.46 -26.55 17.66
CA ASN A 274 -15.27 -27.40 17.72
C ASN A 274 -14.07 -26.79 16.95
N PHE A 275 -13.08 -26.32 17.71
CA PHE A 275 -11.65 -26.53 17.48
C PHE A 275 -10.97 -26.69 18.84
#